data_AF-A0A1G9J425-F1
#
_entry.id   AF-A0A1G9J425-F1
#
_cell.length_a   1.000
_cell.length_b   1.000
_cell.length_c   1.000
_cell.angle_alpha   90.00
_cell.angle_beta   90.00
_cell.angle_gamma   90.00
#
_symmetry.space_group_name_H-M   'P 1'
#
loop_
_entity.id
_entity.type
_entity.pdbx_description
1 polymer ?
#
loop_
_entity_poly.entity_id
_entity_poly.type
_entity_poly.pdbx_seq_one_letter_code
_entity_poly.pdbx_strand_id
1 'polypeptide(L)'
;MADPAVDLTRDAARVLGAGWLEPDERLIEAAAVWRLPALDGIPKPPWPADQLGARILKTTGLVLLWIVGSVVVLIVLIVLADGLGGGGGESGSPKTKGPAVVLHGKGRDSLAGRLVTPGLRRRGWWVFTNRRVAFVAPRGRVSGRFWSGSGPEQEFPGPVPVDTVAEVRDSAYTYEGDVDRVRRTRILRRSKPAGLYKRVRFADGSGIDFRRRHQ
;
A
#
# COMPACT_ATOMS: atom_id res chain seq x y z
N MET A 1 -0.96 21.54 -23.41
CA MET A 1 0.31 21.29 -22.68
C MET A 1 -0.04 20.22 -21.65
N ALA A 2 0.32 18.96 -21.90
CA ALA A 2 -0.17 17.82 -21.13
C ALA A 2 0.45 17.82 -19.72
N ASP A 3 -0.38 17.86 -18.67
CA ASP A 3 0.09 17.70 -17.29
C ASP A 3 0.27 16.20 -17.01
N PRO A 4 1.47 15.70 -16.70
CA PRO A 4 1.75 14.27 -16.62
C PRO A 4 1.02 13.57 -15.46
N ALA A 5 0.79 12.26 -15.62
CA ALA A 5 0.14 11.41 -14.64
C ALA A 5 0.74 11.53 -13.23
N VAL A 6 -0.11 11.79 -12.23
CA VAL A 6 0.22 11.99 -10.81
C VAL A 6 1.20 10.93 -10.28
N ASP A 7 2.37 11.35 -9.82
CA ASP A 7 3.37 10.48 -9.18
C ASP A 7 3.16 10.44 -7.67
N LEU A 8 2.63 9.33 -7.14
CA LEU A 8 2.40 9.22 -5.69
C LEU A 8 3.65 9.40 -4.84
N THR A 9 4.83 9.15 -5.40
CA THR A 9 6.05 9.25 -4.60
C THR A 9 6.50 10.69 -4.41
N ARG A 10 6.17 11.59 -5.34
CA ARG A 10 6.68 12.97 -5.43
C ARG A 10 5.62 14.04 -5.28
N ASP A 11 4.41 13.80 -5.79
CA ASP A 11 3.39 14.84 -5.94
C ASP A 11 2.51 15.07 -4.71
N ALA A 12 2.72 14.33 -3.62
CA ALA A 12 1.84 14.39 -2.45
C ALA A 12 1.67 15.83 -1.92
N ALA A 13 2.77 16.57 -1.74
CA ALA A 13 2.71 17.94 -1.22
C ALA A 13 2.00 18.90 -2.21
N ARG A 14 2.31 18.78 -3.51
CA ARG A 14 1.69 19.59 -4.57
C ARG A 14 0.18 19.35 -4.66
N VAL A 15 -0.22 18.08 -4.71
CA VAL A 15 -1.63 17.67 -4.90
C VAL A 15 -2.46 17.98 -3.65
N LEU A 16 -1.95 17.63 -2.46
CA LEU A 16 -2.71 17.85 -1.22
C LEU A 16 -2.76 19.34 -0.85
N GLY A 17 -1.67 20.08 -1.09
CA GLY A 17 -1.60 21.52 -0.81
C GLY A 17 -2.45 22.38 -1.74
N ALA A 18 -2.77 21.91 -2.95
CA ALA A 18 -3.55 22.67 -3.93
C ALA A 18 -5.06 22.74 -3.64
N GLY A 19 -5.55 22.12 -2.56
CA GLY A 19 -6.96 22.23 -2.19
C GLY A 19 -7.54 21.12 -1.32
N TRP A 20 -6.74 20.15 -0.87
CA TRP A 20 -7.21 19.14 0.08
C TRP A 20 -6.96 19.54 1.54
N LEU A 21 -5.81 20.18 1.81
CA LEU A 21 -5.49 20.71 3.15
C LEU A 21 -6.40 21.89 3.49
N GLU A 22 -6.95 21.90 4.71
CA GLU A 22 -7.69 23.03 5.26
C GLU A 22 -6.75 24.22 5.57
N PRO A 23 -7.27 25.45 5.71
CA PRO A 23 -6.51 26.57 6.25
C PRO A 23 -5.85 26.20 7.59
N ASP A 24 -4.56 26.51 7.73
CA ASP A 24 -3.68 26.18 8.87
C ASP A 24 -3.41 24.67 9.10
N GLU A 25 -3.84 23.81 8.18
CA GLU A 25 -3.49 22.40 8.19
C GLU A 25 -2.11 22.19 7.55
N ARG A 26 -1.18 21.63 8.33
CA ARG A 26 0.16 21.30 7.88
C ARG A 26 0.29 19.80 7.63
N LEU A 27 0.75 19.46 6.43
CA LEU A 27 1.17 18.10 6.10
C LEU A 27 2.42 17.71 6.90
N ILE A 28 2.31 16.65 7.70
CA ILE A 28 3.42 16.09 8.48
C ILE A 28 4.09 14.94 7.71
N GLU A 29 3.30 13.99 7.20
CA GLU A 29 3.81 12.83 6.46
C GLU A 29 2.81 12.38 5.39
N ALA A 30 3.32 11.95 4.24
CA ALA A 30 2.52 11.37 3.16
C ALA A 30 3.16 10.08 2.64
N ALA A 31 2.59 8.95 3.03
CA ALA A 31 3.07 7.63 2.68
C ALA A 31 2.29 7.08 1.48
N ALA A 32 2.99 6.93 0.34
CA ALA A 32 2.42 6.37 -0.86
C ALA A 32 2.12 4.87 -0.70
N VAL A 33 0.93 4.47 -1.09
CA VAL A 33 0.43 3.10 -0.95
C VAL A 33 -0.20 2.66 -2.28
N TRP A 34 0.22 1.49 -2.76
CA TRP A 34 -0.16 0.95 -4.08
C TRP A 34 -1.32 -0.05 -4.05
N ARG A 35 -1.65 -0.53 -2.86
CA ARG A 35 -2.61 -1.60 -2.55
C ARG A 35 -2.92 -1.52 -1.06
N LEU A 36 -3.77 -2.41 -0.55
CA LEU A 36 -4.07 -2.49 0.88
C LEU A 36 -2.80 -2.35 1.76
N PRO A 37 -2.78 -1.43 2.77
CA PRO A 37 -1.66 -1.28 3.68
C PRO A 37 -1.40 -2.57 4.47
N ALA A 38 -0.24 -2.65 5.14
CA ALA A 38 0.01 -3.78 6.01
C ALA A 38 -0.96 -3.73 7.20
N LEU A 39 -1.56 -4.87 7.53
CA LEU A 39 -2.49 -5.00 8.65
C LEU A 39 -1.86 -5.90 9.70
N ASP A 40 -1.91 -5.48 10.95
CA ASP A 40 -1.37 -6.18 12.11
C ASP A 40 -2.47 -6.36 13.16
N GLY A 41 -2.90 -7.61 13.37
CA GLY A 41 -4.04 -7.93 14.24
C GLY A 41 -5.43 -7.55 13.69
N ILE A 42 -5.51 -6.93 12.52
CA ILE A 42 -6.77 -6.54 11.85
C ILE A 42 -7.05 -7.48 10.65
N PRO A 43 -8.27 -8.02 10.53
CA PRO A 43 -8.64 -8.85 9.37
C PRO A 43 -8.69 -8.01 8.08
N LYS A 44 -8.31 -8.62 6.96
CA LYS A 44 -8.41 -7.97 5.64
C LYS A 44 -9.88 -7.69 5.30
N PRO A 45 -10.19 -6.56 4.64
CA PRO A 45 -11.55 -6.29 4.22
C PRO A 45 -11.94 -7.26 3.10
N PRO A 46 -13.21 -7.69 3.03
CA PRO A 46 -13.68 -8.50 1.91
C PRO A 46 -13.47 -7.75 0.59
N TRP A 47 -13.43 -8.49 -0.50
CA TRP A 47 -13.42 -7.88 -1.83
C TRP A 47 -14.82 -7.32 -2.15
N PRO A 48 -14.90 -6.21 -2.90
CA PRO A 48 -16.17 -5.76 -3.47
C PRO A 48 -16.81 -6.86 -4.33
N ALA A 49 -18.12 -7.03 -4.26
CA ALA A 49 -18.85 -8.13 -4.92
C ALA A 49 -18.67 -8.11 -6.46
N ASP A 50 -18.64 -6.91 -7.04
CA ASP A 50 -18.35 -6.60 -8.44
C ASP A 50 -16.95 -7.04 -8.90
N GLN A 51 -15.99 -7.15 -7.97
CA GLN A 51 -14.62 -7.58 -8.27
C GLN A 51 -14.37 -9.07 -7.99
N LEU A 52 -15.30 -9.74 -7.30
CA LEU A 52 -15.15 -11.15 -6.93
C LEU A 52 -15.16 -12.03 -8.18
N GLY A 53 -16.17 -11.84 -9.05
CA GLY A 53 -16.37 -12.65 -10.26
C GLY A 53 -15.22 -12.53 -11.27
N ALA A 54 -14.82 -11.30 -11.60
CA ALA A 54 -13.70 -11.05 -12.52
C ALA A 54 -12.38 -11.63 -12.01
N ARG A 55 -12.17 -11.63 -10.69
CA ARG A 55 -10.95 -12.18 -10.08
C ARG A 55 -10.98 -13.70 -10.00
N ILE A 56 -12.12 -14.31 -9.68
CA ILE A 56 -12.29 -15.76 -9.73
C ILE A 56 -11.98 -16.24 -11.14
N LEU A 57 -12.59 -15.64 -12.17
CA LEU A 57 -12.34 -15.98 -13.56
C LEU A 57 -10.85 -15.85 -13.94
N LYS A 58 -10.21 -14.73 -13.54
CA LYS A 58 -8.78 -14.53 -13.77
C LYS A 58 -7.92 -15.57 -13.06
N THR A 59 -8.22 -15.89 -11.81
CA THR A 59 -7.47 -16.88 -11.03
C THR A 59 -7.66 -18.28 -11.61
N THR A 60 -8.89 -18.67 -11.95
CA THR A 60 -9.19 -19.94 -12.61
C THR A 60 -8.47 -20.05 -13.94
N GLY A 61 -8.50 -19.00 -14.77
CA GLY A 61 -7.77 -18.96 -16.03
C GLY A 61 -6.25 -19.07 -15.84
N LEU A 62 -5.68 -18.39 -14.84
CA LEU A 62 -4.24 -18.48 -14.52
C LEU A 62 -3.85 -19.85 -13.99
N VAL A 63 -4.71 -20.50 -13.18
CA VAL A 63 -4.49 -21.86 -12.69
C VAL A 63 -4.57 -22.87 -13.83
N LEU A 64 -5.55 -22.74 -14.73
CA LEU A 64 -5.65 -23.60 -15.92
C LEU A 64 -4.44 -23.42 -16.84
N LEU A 65 -4.03 -22.17 -17.09
CA LEU A 65 -2.83 -21.88 -17.86
C LEU A 65 -1.58 -22.43 -17.18
N TRP A 66 -1.51 -22.37 -15.85
CA TRP A 66 -0.41 -22.96 -15.09
C TRP A 66 -0.40 -24.48 -15.20
N ILE A 67 -1.55 -25.15 -15.13
CA ILE A 67 -1.65 -26.60 -15.34
C ILE A 67 -1.16 -26.96 -16.75
N VAL A 68 -1.65 -26.28 -17.79
CA VAL A 68 -1.19 -26.50 -19.17
C VAL A 68 0.30 -26.21 -19.32
N GLY A 69 0.76 -25.10 -18.77
CA GLY A 69 2.17 -24.71 -18.77
C GLY A 69 3.05 -25.69 -18.00
N SER A 70 2.58 -26.26 -16.88
CA SER A 70 3.28 -27.28 -16.11
C SER A 70 3.37 -28.59 -16.86
N VAL A 71 2.34 -28.98 -17.61
CA VAL A 71 2.40 -30.14 -18.51
C VAL A 71 3.41 -29.91 -19.63
N VAL A 72 3.41 -28.72 -20.24
CA VAL A 72 4.40 -28.36 -21.28
C VAL A 72 5.81 -28.30 -20.71
N VAL A 73 6.00 -27.70 -19.53
CA VAL A 73 7.29 -27.65 -18.84
C VAL A 73 7.73 -29.05 -18.42
N LEU A 74 6.83 -29.93 -18.00
CA LEU A 74 7.14 -31.32 -17.71
C LEU A 74 7.60 -32.06 -18.98
N ILE A 75 6.90 -31.87 -20.11
CA ILE A 75 7.32 -32.41 -21.41
C ILE A 75 8.71 -31.87 -21.78
N VAL A 76 8.93 -30.57 -21.65
CA VAL A 76 10.22 -29.92 -21.94
C VAL A 76 11.32 -30.38 -20.97
N LEU A 77 11.02 -30.61 -19.70
CA LEU A 77 11.96 -31.16 -18.70
C LEU A 77 12.27 -32.64 -18.94
N ILE A 78 11.31 -33.42 -19.44
CA ILE A 78 11.56 -34.80 -19.90
C ILE A 78 12.49 -34.79 -21.12
N VAL A 79 12.38 -33.79 -22.00
CA VAL A 79 13.30 -33.60 -23.14
C VAL A 79 14.65 -33.01 -22.72
N LEU A 80 14.70 -32.17 -21.70
CA LEU A 80 15.91 -31.51 -21.17
C LEU A 80 16.57 -32.27 -20.02
N ALA A 81 16.21 -33.55 -19.79
CA ALA A 81 16.79 -34.37 -18.74
C ALA A 81 18.26 -34.78 -18.99
N ASP A 82 19.00 -34.00 -19.78
CA ASP A 82 20.46 -33.93 -19.81
C ASP A 82 20.88 -32.46 -19.66
N GLY A 83 21.19 -32.05 -18.43
CA GLY A 83 22.02 -30.87 -18.18
C GLY A 83 21.46 -29.82 -17.21
N LEU A 84 22.18 -29.70 -16.09
CA LEU A 84 22.33 -28.54 -15.19
C LEU A 84 21.19 -28.32 -14.18
N GLY A 85 21.42 -28.33 -12.86
CA GLY A 85 22.63 -27.92 -12.12
C GLY A 85 22.41 -26.51 -11.59
N GLY A 86 22.12 -26.40 -10.29
CA GLY A 86 21.55 -25.21 -9.66
C GLY A 86 22.50 -24.02 -9.47
N GLY A 87 21.99 -22.97 -8.83
CA GLY A 87 22.79 -21.83 -8.40
C GLY A 87 21.98 -20.60 -8.03
N GLY A 88 21.49 -20.55 -6.79
CA GLY A 88 20.91 -19.33 -6.21
C GLY A 88 22.01 -18.44 -5.63
N GLY A 89 22.00 -17.16 -6.00
CA GLY A 89 22.89 -16.13 -5.47
C GLY A 89 22.18 -15.13 -4.56
N GLU A 90 22.63 -15.07 -3.31
CA GLU A 90 22.65 -13.88 -2.43
C GLU A 90 23.45 -12.73 -3.10
N SER A 91 23.45 -11.46 -2.71
CA SER A 91 22.94 -10.68 -1.59
C SER A 91 22.80 -9.24 -2.11
N GLY A 92 21.87 -8.47 -1.55
CA GLY A 92 21.76 -7.03 -1.78
C GLY A 92 21.50 -6.35 -0.46
N SER A 93 22.15 -5.21 -0.27
CA SER A 93 22.17 -4.34 0.93
C SER A 93 20.85 -4.30 1.72
N PRO A 94 20.87 -4.01 3.04
CA PRO A 94 19.65 -3.92 3.82
C PRO A 94 18.88 -2.65 3.44
N LYS A 95 18.26 -2.63 2.25
CA LYS A 95 17.08 -1.83 1.97
C LYS A 95 16.13 -2.12 3.13
N THR A 96 15.82 -1.13 3.94
CA THR A 96 14.77 -1.23 4.96
C THR A 96 13.50 -1.61 4.19
N LYS A 97 13.08 -2.87 4.34
CA LYS A 97 12.01 -3.52 3.57
C LYS A 97 10.67 -3.47 4.31
N GLY A 98 10.52 -2.55 5.25
CA GLY A 98 9.28 -2.33 5.96
C GLY A 98 8.21 -1.71 5.05
N PRO A 99 6.92 -2.05 5.23
CA PRO A 99 5.82 -1.43 4.50
C PRO A 99 5.78 0.09 4.75
N ALA A 100 5.24 0.87 3.82
CA ALA A 100 5.15 2.32 3.99
C ALA A 100 4.19 2.72 5.13
N VAL A 101 3.17 1.89 5.37
CA VAL A 101 2.13 2.12 6.37
C VAL A 101 1.73 0.78 6.99
N VAL A 102 1.55 0.77 8.30
CA VAL A 102 0.98 -0.37 9.04
C VAL A 102 -0.22 0.11 9.86
N LEU A 103 -1.39 -0.48 9.64
CA LEU A 103 -2.54 -0.33 10.53
C LEU A 103 -2.50 -1.48 11.53
N HIS A 104 -2.57 -1.17 12.83
CA HIS A 104 -2.55 -2.17 13.89
C HIS A 104 -3.76 -2.05 14.80
N GLY A 105 -4.28 -3.16 15.31
CA GLY A 105 -5.47 -3.17 16.16
C GLY A 105 -5.90 -4.58 16.52
N LYS A 106 -6.89 -4.69 17.41
CA LYS A 106 -7.47 -5.98 17.82
C LYS A 106 -8.78 -6.22 17.07
N GLY A 107 -8.70 -6.81 15.90
CA GLY A 107 -9.88 -7.18 15.11
C GLY A 107 -10.53 -6.01 14.35
N ARG A 108 -11.70 -6.31 13.75
CA ARG A 108 -12.43 -5.38 12.88
C ARG A 108 -13.05 -4.21 13.64
N ASP A 109 -13.45 -4.43 14.90
CA ASP A 109 -14.20 -3.44 15.69
C ASP A 109 -13.31 -2.38 16.34
N SER A 110 -11.99 -2.57 16.28
CA SER A 110 -11.04 -1.52 16.65
C SER A 110 -11.18 -0.28 15.76
N LEU A 111 -10.83 0.91 16.26
CA LEU A 111 -10.88 2.16 15.51
C LEU A 111 -10.09 2.05 14.21
N ALA A 112 -8.86 1.53 14.25
CA ALA A 112 -8.09 1.25 13.04
C ALA A 112 -8.77 0.20 12.15
N GLY A 113 -9.39 -0.82 12.73
CA GLY A 113 -10.14 -1.85 12.01
C GLY A 113 -11.33 -1.31 11.23
N ARG A 114 -12.05 -0.33 11.80
CA ARG A 114 -13.18 0.36 11.15
C ARG A 114 -12.76 1.23 9.96
N LEU A 115 -11.53 1.73 9.95
CA LEU A 115 -10.96 2.43 8.78
C LEU A 115 -10.64 1.48 7.63
N VAL A 116 -10.52 0.18 7.91
CA VAL A 116 -10.16 -0.82 6.90
C VAL A 116 -11.37 -1.14 6.01
N THR A 117 -11.48 -0.36 4.93
CA THR A 117 -12.50 -0.54 3.90
C THR A 117 -11.93 -1.17 2.63
N PRO A 118 -12.76 -1.76 1.75
CA PRO A 118 -12.31 -2.20 0.43
C PRO A 118 -11.68 -1.07 -0.40
N GLY A 119 -12.09 0.19 -0.17
CA GLY A 119 -11.54 1.38 -0.83
C GLY A 119 -10.05 1.60 -0.58
N LEU A 120 -9.50 1.10 0.54
CA LEU A 120 -8.06 1.13 0.83
C LEU A 120 -7.21 0.29 -0.14
N ARG A 121 -7.83 -0.54 -0.99
CA ARG A 121 -7.13 -1.30 -2.04
C ARG A 121 -6.74 -0.42 -3.22
N ARG A 122 -7.25 0.82 -3.29
CA ARG A 122 -6.87 1.83 -4.28
C ARG A 122 -5.43 2.29 -4.08
N ARG A 123 -4.88 2.91 -5.12
CA ARG A 123 -3.61 3.65 -5.04
C ARG A 123 -3.87 5.03 -4.45
N GLY A 124 -3.02 5.48 -3.55
CA GLY A 124 -3.16 6.78 -2.90
C GLY A 124 -2.12 7.01 -1.82
N TRP A 125 -2.44 7.92 -0.91
CA TRP A 125 -1.59 8.29 0.21
C TRP A 125 -2.32 8.06 1.52
N TRP A 126 -1.62 7.46 2.47
CA TRP A 126 -1.95 7.75 3.87
C TRP A 126 -1.28 9.06 4.24
N VAL A 127 -2.08 9.98 4.72
CA VAL A 127 -1.72 11.35 5.04
C VAL A 127 -1.86 11.55 6.54
N PHE A 128 -0.82 12.08 7.15
CA PHE A 128 -0.82 12.53 8.53
C PHE A 128 -0.58 14.03 8.56
N THR A 129 -1.49 14.76 9.19
CA THR A 129 -1.41 16.21 9.37
C THR A 129 -1.51 16.56 10.86
N ASN A 130 -1.36 17.84 11.18
CA ASN A 130 -1.62 18.36 12.52
C ASN A 130 -3.09 18.26 12.96
N ARG A 131 -4.04 18.00 12.04
CA ARG A 131 -5.48 17.96 12.33
C ARG A 131 -6.16 16.61 12.06
N ARG A 132 -5.59 15.77 11.22
CA ARG A 132 -6.21 14.50 10.83
C ARG A 132 -5.21 13.48 10.32
N VAL A 133 -5.67 12.24 10.34
CA VAL A 133 -5.09 11.12 9.60
C VAL A 133 -6.11 10.64 8.60
N ALA A 134 -5.71 10.55 7.33
CA ALA A 134 -6.62 10.17 6.25
C ALA A 134 -5.96 9.28 5.20
N PHE A 135 -6.75 8.43 4.54
CA PHE A 135 -6.38 7.81 3.28
C PHE A 135 -7.02 8.58 2.13
N VAL A 136 -6.18 9.16 1.28
CA VAL A 136 -6.57 10.01 0.15
C VAL A 136 -6.17 9.31 -1.14
N ALA A 137 -7.13 9.16 -2.06
CA ALA A 137 -6.90 8.52 -3.35
C ALA A 137 -7.22 9.50 -4.49
N PRO A 138 -6.27 9.83 -5.38
CA PRO A 138 -6.57 10.63 -6.56
C PRO A 138 -7.57 9.90 -7.47
N ARG A 139 -8.44 10.68 -8.13
CA ARG A 139 -9.29 10.21 -9.23
C ARG A 139 -8.43 10.27 -10.51
N GLY A 140 -8.47 9.22 -11.33
CA GLY A 140 -7.68 9.13 -12.57
C GLY A 140 -6.41 8.28 -12.48
N ARG A 141 -5.51 8.46 -13.46
CA ARG A 141 -4.31 7.62 -13.64
C ARG A 141 -3.19 8.07 -12.70
N VAL A 142 -2.57 7.08 -12.05
CA VAL A 142 -1.56 7.29 -11.02
C VAL A 142 -0.30 6.50 -11.36
N SER A 143 0.82 7.22 -11.52
CA SER A 143 2.14 6.68 -11.79
C SER A 143 2.94 6.49 -10.48
N GLY A 144 4.04 5.72 -10.53
CA GLY A 144 4.99 5.63 -9.41
C GLY A 144 5.39 4.21 -8.96
N ARG A 145 5.12 3.21 -9.80
CA ARG A 145 6.00 2.03 -9.88
C ARG A 145 6.53 1.96 -11.30
N PHE A 146 7.79 1.55 -11.45
CA PHE A 146 8.59 1.44 -12.69
C PHE A 146 7.80 0.95 -13.93
N TRP A 147 6.64 0.29 -13.78
CA TRP A 147 5.84 -0.36 -14.82
C TRP A 147 4.31 -0.27 -14.58
N SER A 148 3.71 0.86 -14.16
CA SER A 148 2.23 0.88 -14.08
C SER A 148 1.53 2.23 -14.24
N GLY A 149 1.00 2.46 -15.43
CA GLY A 149 -0.23 3.21 -15.63
C GLY A 149 -1.17 2.36 -16.48
N SER A 150 -2.29 1.87 -15.93
CA SER A 150 -3.33 1.21 -16.73
C SER A 150 -4.66 1.89 -16.39
N GLY A 151 -5.09 2.77 -17.28
CA GLY A 151 -6.28 3.61 -17.19
C GLY A 151 -6.20 4.67 -18.30
N PRO A 152 -7.33 5.14 -18.84
CA PRO A 152 -7.34 6.17 -19.88
C PRO A 152 -6.64 7.43 -19.36
N GLU A 153 -5.89 8.07 -20.26
CA GLU A 153 -5.24 9.35 -19.99
C GLU A 153 -6.32 10.40 -19.75
N GLN A 154 -6.30 11.03 -18.58
CA GLN A 154 -7.24 12.11 -18.24
C GLN A 154 -6.42 13.35 -17.93
N GLU A 155 -6.59 14.37 -18.78
CA GLU A 155 -6.11 15.72 -18.50
C GLU A 155 -7.03 16.35 -17.45
N PHE A 156 -6.45 16.84 -16.36
CA PHE A 156 -7.19 17.62 -15.37
C PHE A 156 -6.93 19.10 -15.64
N PRO A 157 -7.93 19.89 -16.08
CA PRO A 157 -7.77 21.33 -16.34
C PRO A 157 -7.62 22.18 -15.06
N GLY A 158 -7.37 21.56 -13.90
CA GLY A 158 -7.32 22.19 -12.58
C GLY A 158 -6.69 21.27 -11.53
N PRO A 159 -6.83 21.58 -10.22
CA PRO A 159 -6.31 20.74 -9.15
C PRO A 159 -6.73 19.28 -9.31
N VAL A 160 -5.80 18.35 -9.09
CA VAL A 160 -6.07 16.91 -9.21
C VAL A 160 -7.20 16.54 -8.26
N PRO A 161 -8.34 16.02 -8.76
CA PRO A 161 -9.44 15.63 -7.90
C PRO A 161 -9.05 14.43 -7.03
N VAL A 162 -9.29 14.53 -5.72
CA VAL A 162 -8.96 13.48 -4.75
C VAL A 162 -10.18 13.04 -3.95
N ASP A 163 -10.24 11.77 -3.60
CA ASP A 163 -11.23 11.18 -2.69
C ASP A 163 -10.62 10.97 -1.31
N THR A 164 -11.29 11.44 -0.26
CA THR A 164 -11.03 11.00 1.11
C THR A 164 -11.77 9.69 1.36
N VAL A 165 -11.04 8.58 1.39
CA VAL A 165 -11.61 7.22 1.51
C VAL A 165 -11.79 6.81 2.96
N ALA A 166 -10.91 7.29 3.84
CA ALA A 166 -10.99 7.10 5.29
C ALA A 166 -10.39 8.32 5.97
N GLU A 167 -10.97 8.76 7.09
CA GLU A 167 -10.51 9.93 7.85
C GLU A 167 -10.75 9.72 9.35
N VAL A 168 -9.79 10.19 10.15
CA VAL A 168 -9.89 10.36 11.60
C VAL A 168 -9.34 11.73 11.95
N ARG A 169 -10.10 12.55 12.68
CA ARG A 169 -9.68 13.88 13.12
C ARG A 169 -8.93 13.85 14.46
N ASP A 170 -8.18 14.92 14.73
CA ASP A 170 -7.27 15.13 15.87
C ASP A 170 -7.85 14.77 17.24
N SER A 171 -9.14 15.02 17.46
CA SER A 171 -9.82 14.64 18.70
C SER A 171 -9.86 13.13 18.97
N ALA A 172 -9.57 12.31 17.96
CA ALA A 172 -9.67 10.85 18.03
C ALA A 172 -8.31 10.13 17.98
N TYR A 173 -7.17 10.85 17.98
CA TYR A 173 -5.85 10.22 18.00
C TYR A 173 -4.79 11.01 18.79
N THR A 174 -3.71 10.30 19.16
CA THR A 174 -2.52 10.85 19.79
C THR A 174 -1.28 10.45 18.99
N TYR A 175 -0.36 11.39 18.78
CA TYR A 175 0.93 11.10 18.18
C TYR A 175 1.93 10.67 19.26
N GLU A 176 2.46 9.44 19.18
CA GLU A 176 3.37 8.87 20.18
C GLU A 176 4.86 9.08 19.83
N GLY A 177 5.17 9.74 18.71
CA GLY A 177 6.55 9.93 18.25
C GLY A 177 7.04 8.89 17.25
N ASP A 178 8.36 8.77 17.14
CA ASP A 178 9.03 7.81 16.27
C ASP A 178 9.27 6.47 17.03
N VAL A 179 8.94 5.34 16.41
CA VAL A 179 9.05 3.99 16.97
C VAL A 179 9.76 3.05 16.01
N ASP A 180 10.61 2.16 16.54
CA ASP A 180 11.24 1.11 15.77
C ASP A 180 10.28 -0.07 15.56
N ARG A 181 10.00 -0.39 14.29
CA ARG A 181 9.23 -1.59 13.94
C ARG A 181 10.17 -2.73 13.59
N VAL A 182 9.76 -3.94 13.95
CA VAL A 182 10.36 -5.19 13.48
C VAL A 182 9.41 -5.90 12.52
N ARG A 183 9.98 -6.65 11.58
CA ARG A 183 9.25 -7.54 10.68
C ARG A 183 9.73 -8.97 10.87
N ARG A 184 8.81 -9.92 10.75
CA ARG A 184 9.15 -11.34 10.74
C ARG A 184 9.37 -11.81 9.30
N THR A 185 10.53 -12.40 9.00
CA THR A 185 10.81 -12.94 7.66
C THR A 185 9.99 -14.20 7.41
N ARG A 186 9.41 -14.36 6.21
CA ARG A 186 8.53 -15.50 5.89
C ARG A 186 9.25 -16.85 5.96
N ILE A 187 10.45 -16.95 5.36
CA ILE A 187 11.19 -18.20 5.21
C ILE A 187 11.83 -18.61 6.54
N LEU A 188 12.70 -17.75 7.08
CA LEU A 188 13.48 -18.08 8.28
C LEU A 188 12.75 -17.78 9.60
N ARG A 189 11.54 -17.21 9.56
CA ARG A 189 10.74 -16.78 10.73
C ARG A 189 11.49 -15.88 11.74
N ARG A 190 12.63 -15.29 11.36
CA ARG A 190 13.44 -14.39 12.18
C ARG A 190 12.85 -12.98 12.22
N SER A 191 13.00 -12.30 13.34
CA SER A 191 12.72 -10.88 13.49
C SER A 191 13.87 -10.06 12.89
N LYS A 192 13.54 -9.11 12.02
CA LYS A 192 14.49 -8.16 11.43
C LYS A 192 13.95 -6.74 11.57
N PRO A 193 14.79 -5.72 11.71
CA PRO A 193 14.32 -4.33 11.76
C PRO A 193 13.60 -3.96 10.45
N ALA A 194 12.51 -3.22 10.58
CA ALA A 194 11.69 -2.69 9.49
C ALA A 194 11.89 -1.18 9.27
N GLY A 195 12.60 -0.52 10.19
CA GLY A 195 12.91 0.92 10.20
C GLY A 195 12.09 1.69 11.25
N LEU A 196 12.31 3.00 11.28
CA LEU A 196 11.59 3.97 12.12
C LEU A 196 10.24 4.35 11.51
N TYR A 197 9.23 4.47 12.36
CA TYR A 197 7.87 4.83 11.99
C TYR A 197 7.34 5.93 12.91
N LYS A 198 6.59 6.88 12.36
CA LYS A 198 5.76 7.80 13.13
C LYS A 198 4.50 7.06 13.57
N ARG A 199 4.27 6.97 14.88
CA ARG A 199 3.11 6.26 15.43
C ARG A 199 1.99 7.20 15.79
N VAL A 200 0.83 6.94 15.21
CA VAL A 200 -0.44 7.52 15.61
C VAL A 200 -1.26 6.44 16.33
N ARG A 201 -1.74 6.75 17.52
CA ARG A 201 -2.53 5.84 18.35
C ARG A 201 -3.93 6.38 18.57
N PHE A 202 -4.91 5.52 18.51
CA PHE A 202 -6.31 5.80 18.81
C PHE A 202 -6.65 5.41 20.26
N ALA A 203 -7.77 5.92 20.77
CA ALA A 203 -8.18 5.74 22.17
C ALA A 203 -8.30 4.26 22.61
N ASP A 204 -8.64 3.36 21.71
CA ASP A 204 -8.78 1.92 21.98
C ASP A 204 -7.45 1.15 21.90
N GLY A 205 -6.33 1.84 21.68
CA GLY A 205 -4.99 1.27 21.54
C GLY A 205 -4.66 0.73 20.15
N SER A 206 -5.60 0.80 19.19
CA SER A 206 -5.30 0.59 17.78
C SER A 206 -4.61 1.83 17.19
N GLY A 207 -4.09 1.76 15.96
CA GLY A 207 -3.31 2.87 15.41
C GLY A 207 -2.75 2.66 14.02
N ILE A 208 -1.97 3.65 13.59
CA ILE A 208 -1.35 3.74 12.26
C ILE A 208 0.10 4.16 12.43
N ASP A 209 0.99 3.32 11.90
CA ASP A 209 2.42 3.62 11.86
C ASP A 209 2.82 3.99 10.43
N PHE A 210 3.32 5.22 10.27
CA PHE A 210 3.82 5.75 9.01
C PHE A 210 5.32 5.58 8.96
N ARG A 211 5.84 4.89 7.95
CA ARG A 211 7.28 4.76 7.82
C ARG A 211 7.90 6.13 7.58
N ARG A 212 8.89 6.49 8.40
CA ARG A 212 9.67 7.72 8.20
C ARG A 212 10.40 7.60 6.85
N ARG A 213 10.16 8.55 5.94
CA ARG A 213 11.05 8.71 4.78
C ARG A 213 12.38 9.23 5.31
N HIS A 214 13.49 8.64 4.86
CA HIS A 214 14.80 9.25 5.06
C HIS A 214 14.73 10.63 4.38
N GLN A 215 14.75 11.67 5.20
CA GLN A 215 15.00 13.04 4.76
C GLN A 215 16.49 13.19 4.51
#